data_AF-A0AA92UPS3-F1
#
_entry.id   AF-A0AA92UPS3-F1
#
_cell.length_a   1.000
_cell.length_b   1.000
_cell.length_c   1.000
_cell.angle_alpha   90.00
_cell.angle_beta   90.00
_cell.angle_gamma   90.00
#
_symmetry.space_group_name_H-M   'P 1'
#
loop_
_entity.id
_entity.type
_entity.pdbx_description
1 polymer ?
#
loop_
_entity_poly.entity_id
_entity_poly.type
_entity_poly.pdbx_seq_one_letter_code
_entity_poly.pdbx_strand_id
1 'polypeptide(L)'
;MKKVILCMLMVFATSVSVMAQKQAIYDRSSIKCMGVELDGSQTLRVLGYGRNRSDAKEQAMKNAVWAVVFDGIREGVSGCNMRPLVTEVNARERYEDYFNVFFADGGEYKKYVTLRDTKKRSANKSKDKVGYSYEMTIRVLRSQLKARLKADNVIDKDHL
;
A
#
# COMPACT_ATOMS: atom_id res chain seq x y z
N MET A 1 34.27 -49.72 37.43
CA MET A 1 34.18 -48.33 37.94
C MET A 1 34.60 -47.38 36.83
N LYS A 2 33.79 -46.34 36.58
CA LYS A 2 34.06 -45.16 35.71
C LYS A 2 34.14 -45.51 34.20
N LYS A 3 33.10 -45.42 33.35
CA LYS A 3 32.25 -44.25 32.99
C LYS A 3 33.07 -42.97 32.94
N VAL A 4 32.85 -42.13 31.91
CA VAL A 4 33.40 -40.76 31.68
C VAL A 4 34.64 -40.81 30.76
N ILE A 5 34.72 -40.25 29.56
CA ILE A 5 33.88 -39.33 28.78
C ILE A 5 34.17 -39.58 27.28
N LEU A 6 33.12 -39.94 26.55
CA LEU A 6 33.02 -39.92 25.09
C LEU A 6 32.30 -38.60 24.77
N CYS A 7 33.01 -37.48 24.69
CA CYS A 7 32.44 -36.16 24.36
C CYS A 7 33.55 -35.11 24.22
N MET A 8 34.10 -34.88 23.02
CA MET A 8 34.60 -33.57 22.56
C MET A 8 35.33 -33.70 21.23
N LEU A 9 34.57 -33.75 20.15
CA LEU A 9 34.98 -33.11 18.89
C LEU A 9 33.69 -32.51 18.35
N MET A 10 33.32 -31.40 19.00
CA MET A 10 32.21 -30.55 18.66
C MET A 10 32.38 -30.10 17.21
N VAL A 11 31.45 -30.58 16.39
CA VAL A 11 31.07 -30.04 15.09
C VAL A 11 31.02 -28.52 15.20
N PHE A 12 31.98 -27.84 14.57
CA PHE A 12 31.97 -26.40 14.35
C PHE A 12 30.92 -26.12 13.25
N ALA A 13 29.65 -26.28 13.60
CA ALA A 13 28.55 -25.80 12.78
C ALA A 13 28.54 -24.28 12.88
N THR A 14 29.24 -23.62 11.96
CA THR A 14 29.06 -22.19 11.71
C THR A 14 27.61 -21.97 11.32
N SER A 15 26.81 -21.54 12.30
CA SER A 15 25.49 -20.96 12.06
C SER A 15 25.68 -19.69 11.26
N VAL A 16 25.65 -19.82 9.93
CA VAL A 16 25.40 -18.68 9.06
C VAL A 16 23.96 -18.27 9.35
N SER A 17 23.78 -17.34 10.28
CA SER A 17 22.50 -16.65 10.46
C SER A 17 22.24 -15.91 9.16
N VAL A 18 21.45 -16.52 8.27
CA VAL A 18 20.85 -15.79 7.16
C VAL A 18 19.99 -14.73 7.82
N MET A 19 20.50 -13.50 7.92
CA MET A 19 19.67 -12.35 8.20
C MET A 19 18.73 -12.27 7.02
N ALA A 20 17.51 -12.78 7.19
CA ALA A 20 16.43 -12.57 6.25
C ALA A 20 16.38 -11.08 6.01
N GLN A 21 16.82 -10.65 4.81
CA GLN A 21 16.66 -9.28 4.38
C GLN A 21 15.16 -9.04 4.50
N LYS A 22 14.75 -8.17 5.43
CA LYS A 22 13.39 -7.63 5.42
C LYS A 22 13.26 -6.95 4.08
N GLN A 23 12.75 -7.69 3.10
CA GLN A 23 12.23 -7.13 1.88
C GLN A 23 11.29 -6.02 2.35
N ALA A 24 11.36 -4.85 1.71
CA ALA A 24 10.46 -3.76 2.02
C ALA A 24 9.04 -4.23 1.70
N ILE A 25 8.43 -4.93 2.66
CA ILE A 25 7.03 -5.30 2.63
C ILE A 25 6.36 -3.94 2.73
N TYR A 26 5.83 -3.49 1.59
CA TYR A 26 4.93 -2.35 1.56
C TYR A 26 3.76 -2.73 2.46
N ASP A 27 3.84 -2.31 3.72
CA ASP A 27 2.84 -2.65 4.70
C ASP A 27 1.55 -1.90 4.37
N ARG A 28 0.72 -2.56 3.56
CA ARG A 28 -0.63 -2.12 3.18
C ARG A 28 -1.67 -2.68 4.13
N SER A 29 -1.26 -3.40 5.19
CA SER A 29 -2.15 -4.21 6.03
C SER A 29 -3.13 -3.39 6.87
N SER A 30 -2.97 -2.06 6.96
CA SER A 30 -3.95 -1.20 7.66
C SER A 30 -4.20 0.14 6.95
N ILE A 31 -4.78 0.08 5.75
CA ILE A 31 -5.43 1.25 5.16
C ILE A 31 -6.80 1.44 5.82
N LYS A 32 -6.98 2.59 6.46
CA LYS A 32 -8.21 2.91 7.22
C LYS A 32 -9.01 3.97 6.53
N CYS A 33 -10.30 3.74 6.35
CA CYS A 33 -11.20 4.79 5.90
C CYS A 33 -11.48 5.81 7.01
N MET A 34 -11.38 7.08 6.67
CA MET A 34 -11.69 8.21 7.56
C MET A 34 -13.04 8.86 7.24
N GLY A 35 -13.57 8.66 6.03
CA GLY A 35 -14.87 9.17 5.61
C GLY A 35 -15.03 9.23 4.08
N VAL A 36 -16.26 9.49 3.64
CA VAL A 36 -16.65 9.70 2.24
C VAL A 36 -17.35 11.06 2.15
N GLU A 37 -17.06 11.80 1.09
CA GLU A 37 -17.69 13.09 0.79
C GLU A 37 -18.80 12.93 -0.25
N LEU A 38 -19.69 13.93 -0.36
CA LEU A 38 -20.84 13.89 -1.29
C LEU A 38 -20.46 13.86 -2.78
N ASP A 39 -19.21 14.22 -3.12
CA ASP A 39 -18.66 14.08 -4.48
C ASP A 39 -18.17 12.63 -4.78
N GLY A 40 -18.32 11.73 -3.81
CA GLY A 40 -17.87 10.34 -3.85
C GLY A 40 -16.36 10.17 -3.66
N SER A 41 -15.63 11.23 -3.30
CA SER A 41 -14.25 11.10 -2.84
C SER A 41 -14.19 10.45 -1.46
N GLN A 42 -13.09 9.74 -1.20
CA GLN A 42 -12.93 8.97 0.03
C GLN A 42 -11.60 9.29 0.68
N THR A 43 -11.64 9.64 1.95
CA THR A 43 -10.46 10.01 2.72
C THR A 43 -9.92 8.80 3.46
N LEU A 44 -8.65 8.49 3.26
CA LEU A 44 -7.97 7.32 3.79
C LEU A 44 -6.79 7.72 4.67
N ARG A 45 -6.56 7.00 5.76
CA ARG A 45 -5.29 7.02 6.48
C ARG A 45 -4.43 5.86 5.97
N VAL A 46 -3.27 6.20 5.43
CA VAL A 46 -2.42 5.29 4.66
C VAL A 46 -0.98 5.42 5.10
N LEU A 47 -0.32 4.28 5.29
CA LEU A 47 1.12 4.21 5.53
C LEU A 47 1.88 4.04 4.21
N GLY A 48 2.94 4.83 4.03
CA GLY A 48 3.93 4.62 2.98
C GLY A 48 5.33 4.44 3.57
N TYR A 49 6.15 3.62 2.91
CA TYR A 49 7.54 3.37 3.28
C TYR A 49 8.46 3.69 2.10
N GLY A 50 9.61 4.32 2.36
CA GLY A 50 10.59 4.62 1.33
C GLY A 50 11.95 5.00 1.90
N ARG A 51 12.95 5.23 1.05
CA ARG A 51 14.32 5.54 1.50
C ARG A 51 14.40 6.91 2.17
N ASN A 52 13.50 7.81 1.80
CA ASN A 52 13.36 9.14 2.34
C ASN A 52 11.87 9.53 2.46
N ARG A 53 11.60 10.72 2.99
CA ARG A 53 10.24 11.21 3.18
C ARG A 53 9.46 11.39 1.86
N SER A 54 10.12 11.79 0.78
CA SER A 54 9.50 11.94 -0.54
C SER A 54 9.06 10.59 -1.08
N ASP A 55 9.93 9.59 -1.03
CA ASP A 55 9.63 8.23 -1.45
C ASP A 55 8.47 7.63 -0.63
N ALA A 56 8.50 7.80 0.70
CA ALA A 56 7.42 7.33 1.56
C ALA A 56 6.08 7.99 1.23
N LYS A 57 6.09 9.30 0.92
CA LYS A 57 4.90 10.03 0.46
C LYS A 57 4.41 9.51 -0.90
N GLU A 58 5.31 9.28 -1.84
CA GLU A 58 4.99 8.72 -3.16
C GLU A 58 4.30 7.36 -3.02
N GLN A 59 4.89 6.48 -2.20
CA GLN A 59 4.37 5.14 -1.92
C GLN A 59 3.04 5.16 -1.17
N ALA A 60 2.85 6.09 -0.21
CA ALA A 60 1.56 6.26 0.45
C ALA A 60 0.44 6.60 -0.55
N MET A 61 0.71 7.50 -1.51
CA MET A 61 -0.25 7.85 -2.55
C MET A 61 -0.55 6.66 -3.48
N LYS A 62 0.46 5.88 -3.87
CA LYS A 62 0.27 4.65 -4.67
C LYS A 62 -0.58 3.64 -3.91
N ASN A 63 -0.27 3.40 -2.63
CA ASN A 63 -1.03 2.50 -1.76
C ASN A 63 -2.50 2.92 -1.62
N ALA A 64 -2.77 4.23 -1.50
CA ALA A 64 -4.14 4.75 -1.39
C ALA A 64 -4.99 4.41 -2.63
N VAL A 65 -4.44 4.67 -3.82
CA VAL A 65 -5.12 4.38 -5.09
C VAL A 65 -5.21 2.87 -5.30
N TRP A 66 -4.14 2.14 -5.02
CA TRP A 66 -4.10 0.68 -5.13
C TRP A 66 -5.21 0.01 -4.31
N ALA A 67 -5.43 0.46 -3.07
CA ALA A 67 -6.50 -0.07 -2.24
C ALA A 67 -7.90 0.18 -2.83
N VAL A 68 -8.14 1.37 -3.37
CA VAL A 68 -9.42 1.70 -4.03
C VAL A 68 -9.62 0.90 -5.32
N VAL A 69 -8.54 0.65 -6.07
CA VAL A 69 -8.61 -0.06 -7.35
C VAL A 69 -8.75 -1.57 -7.14
N PHE A 70 -7.93 -2.18 -6.27
CA PHE A 70 -7.76 -3.63 -6.24
C PHE A 70 -8.04 -4.30 -4.89
N ASP A 71 -7.60 -3.73 -3.76
CA ASP A 71 -7.67 -4.47 -2.48
C ASP A 71 -9.03 -4.31 -1.79
N GLY A 72 -9.70 -3.18 -1.99
CA GLY A 72 -10.82 -2.73 -1.16
C GLY A 72 -10.34 -2.16 0.17
N ILE A 73 -11.30 -1.67 0.97
CA ILE A 73 -11.02 -1.02 2.27
C ILE A 73 -11.92 -1.65 3.32
N ARG A 74 -11.31 -2.28 4.33
CA ARG A 74 -12.01 -3.11 5.33
C ARG A 74 -11.97 -2.52 6.73
N GLU A 75 -11.11 -1.54 6.97
CA GLU A 75 -10.95 -0.89 8.26
C GLU A 75 -11.38 0.59 8.20
N GLY A 76 -11.73 1.15 9.35
CA GLY A 76 -12.07 2.56 9.49
C GLY A 76 -13.52 2.80 9.88
N VAL A 77 -14.03 3.98 9.55
CA VAL A 77 -15.42 4.37 9.85
C VAL A 77 -16.42 3.62 8.96
N SER A 78 -17.65 3.44 9.44
CA SER A 78 -18.74 2.88 8.66
C SER A 78 -19.19 3.82 7.54
N GLY A 79 -19.85 3.29 6.50
CA GLY A 79 -20.34 4.06 5.35
C GLY A 79 -19.34 4.28 4.22
N CYS A 80 -18.13 3.73 4.35
CA CYS A 80 -17.12 3.79 3.32
C CYS A 80 -17.39 2.85 2.14
N ASN A 81 -16.90 3.24 0.96
CA ASN A 81 -16.89 2.35 -0.20
C ASN A 81 -15.83 1.26 0.03
N MET A 82 -16.28 0.08 0.48
CA MET A 82 -15.38 -1.01 0.84
C MET A 82 -14.92 -1.84 -0.36
N ARG A 83 -15.77 -1.94 -1.41
CA ARG A 83 -15.48 -2.76 -2.59
C ARG A 83 -14.45 -2.07 -3.51
N PRO A 84 -13.44 -2.80 -4.01
CA PRO A 84 -12.52 -2.29 -5.02
C PRO A 84 -13.28 -1.94 -6.31
N LEU A 85 -12.70 -1.04 -7.11
CA LEU A 85 -13.26 -0.67 -8.41
C LEU A 85 -13.10 -1.79 -9.44
N VAL A 86 -11.99 -2.53 -9.38
CA VAL A 86 -11.68 -3.66 -10.26
C VAL A 86 -11.97 -4.94 -9.49
N THR A 87 -12.96 -5.69 -9.94
CA THR A 87 -13.37 -6.97 -9.33
C THR A 87 -13.00 -8.19 -10.15
N GLU A 88 -12.52 -7.98 -11.39
CA GLU A 88 -11.99 -9.06 -12.23
C GLU A 88 -10.74 -9.66 -11.58
N VAL A 89 -10.73 -10.99 -11.43
CA VAL A 89 -9.74 -11.73 -10.63
C VAL A 89 -8.32 -11.60 -11.21
N ASN A 90 -8.20 -11.64 -12.53
CA ASN A 90 -6.95 -11.59 -13.29
C ASN A 90 -6.64 -10.19 -13.85
N ALA A 91 -7.29 -9.14 -13.34
CA ALA A 91 -7.13 -7.80 -13.89
C ALA A 91 -5.73 -7.22 -13.71
N ARG A 92 -5.00 -7.65 -12.66
CA ARG A 92 -3.64 -7.17 -12.40
C ARG A 92 -2.68 -7.63 -13.49
N GLU A 93 -2.78 -8.90 -13.88
CA GLU A 93 -1.99 -9.51 -14.95
C GLU A 93 -2.46 -9.02 -16.32
N ARG A 94 -3.79 -8.98 -16.54
CA ARG A 94 -4.37 -8.57 -17.82
C ARG A 94 -4.04 -7.14 -18.21
N TYR A 95 -4.01 -6.23 -17.22
CA TYR A 95 -3.75 -4.80 -17.43
C TYR A 95 -2.40 -4.38 -16.84
N GLU A 96 -1.44 -5.31 -16.76
CA GLU A 96 -0.13 -5.07 -16.14
C GLU A 96 0.58 -3.84 -16.74
N ASP A 97 0.73 -3.78 -18.07
CA ASP A 97 1.40 -2.66 -18.75
C ASP A 97 0.72 -1.32 -18.48
N TYR A 98 -0.62 -1.30 -18.47
CA TYR A 98 -1.40 -0.11 -18.15
C TYR A 98 -1.11 0.35 -16.72
N PHE A 99 -1.18 -0.55 -15.74
CA PHE A 99 -0.98 -0.19 -14.34
C PHE A 99 0.47 0.11 -14.00
N ASN A 100 1.44 -0.49 -14.69
CA ASN A 100 2.86 -0.16 -14.55
C ASN A 100 3.14 1.30 -14.93
N VAL A 101 2.58 1.77 -16.05
CA VAL A 101 2.69 3.18 -16.45
C VAL A 101 1.86 4.08 -15.53
N PHE A 102 0.63 3.69 -15.20
CA PHE A 102 -0.26 4.48 -14.36
C PHE A 102 0.31 4.74 -12.97
N PHE A 103 0.97 3.74 -12.36
CA PHE A 103 1.61 3.80 -11.05
C PHE A 103 3.13 4.09 -11.10
N ALA A 104 3.69 4.47 -12.25
CA ALA A 104 5.07 4.94 -12.32
C ALA A 104 5.29 6.13 -11.38
N ASP A 105 6.53 6.40 -10.97
CA ASP A 105 6.84 7.62 -10.20
C ASP A 105 6.44 8.86 -11.02
N GLY A 106 5.62 9.73 -10.44
CA GLY A 106 5.03 10.85 -11.20
C GLY A 106 3.88 10.48 -12.15
N GLY A 107 3.42 9.24 -12.15
CA GLY A 107 2.38 8.74 -13.04
C GLY A 107 0.98 9.34 -12.81
N GLU A 108 0.06 8.93 -13.68
CA GLU A 108 -1.31 9.45 -13.77
C GLU A 108 -2.13 9.26 -12.47
N TYR A 109 -1.79 8.27 -11.65
CA TYR A 109 -2.45 8.03 -10.36
C TYR A 109 -2.47 9.29 -9.47
N LYS A 110 -1.49 10.20 -9.60
CA LYS A 110 -1.41 11.46 -8.86
C LYS A 110 -2.59 12.38 -9.09
N LYS A 111 -3.24 12.30 -10.27
CA LYS A 111 -4.43 13.11 -10.59
C LYS A 111 -5.64 12.76 -9.73
N TYR A 112 -5.64 11.56 -9.13
CA TYR A 112 -6.77 11.02 -8.37
C TYR A 112 -6.54 11.03 -6.86
N VAL A 113 -5.48 11.69 -6.39
CA VAL A 113 -5.19 11.84 -4.96
C VAL A 113 -4.97 13.28 -4.58
N THR A 114 -5.34 13.62 -3.35
CA THR A 114 -5.02 14.92 -2.76
C THR A 114 -4.59 14.77 -1.31
N LEU A 115 -3.67 15.63 -0.91
CA LEU A 115 -3.07 15.66 0.43
C LEU A 115 -3.61 16.80 1.29
N ARG A 116 -4.69 17.46 0.84
CA ARG A 116 -5.29 18.60 1.54
C ARG A 116 -5.70 18.28 2.98
N ASP A 117 -6.10 17.03 3.21
CA ASP A 117 -6.55 16.55 4.52
C ASP A 117 -5.39 16.09 5.42
N THR A 118 -4.17 15.99 4.89
CA THR A 118 -2.97 15.70 5.70
C THR A 118 -2.59 16.92 6.52
N LYS A 119 -2.91 16.93 7.82
CA LYS A 119 -2.45 17.99 8.73
C LYS A 119 -0.97 17.77 9.08
N LYS A 120 -0.16 18.84 9.10
CA LYS A 120 1.29 18.78 9.38
C LYS A 120 1.64 18.08 10.71
N ARG A 121 0.73 18.12 11.70
CA ARG A 121 0.90 17.56 13.05
C ARG A 121 0.17 16.23 13.29
N SER A 122 -0.69 15.75 12.39
CA SER A 122 -1.46 14.51 12.58
C SER A 122 -0.82 13.28 11.93
N ALA A 123 0.29 13.49 11.22
CA ALA A 123 0.90 12.50 10.37
C ALA A 123 2.02 11.79 11.15
N ASN A 124 1.78 10.53 11.55
CA ASN A 124 2.77 9.72 12.25
C ASN A 124 3.96 9.45 11.33
N LYS A 125 5.17 9.60 11.87
CA LYS A 125 6.42 9.46 11.14
C LYS A 125 7.38 8.67 11.99
N SER A 126 7.99 7.65 11.41
CA SER A 126 9.09 6.94 12.02
C SER A 126 10.19 6.72 10.99
N LYS A 127 11.43 6.68 11.47
CA LYS A 127 12.61 6.39 10.67
C LYS A 127 13.31 5.21 11.30
N ASP A 128 13.65 4.21 10.49
CA ASP A 128 14.50 3.10 10.91
C ASP A 128 15.89 3.22 10.25
N LYS A 129 16.73 2.20 10.43
CA LYS A 129 18.09 2.21 9.87
C LYS A 129 18.12 2.21 8.33
N VAL A 130 17.03 1.81 7.68
CA VAL A 130 17.00 1.47 6.24
C VAL A 130 16.02 2.37 5.47
N GLY A 131 15.07 3.02 6.14
CA GLY A 131 14.07 3.84 5.50
C GLY A 131 13.20 4.67 6.44
N TYR A 132 12.11 5.15 5.86
CA TYR A 132 11.23 6.14 6.43
C TYR A 132 9.78 5.70 6.23
N SER A 133 9.04 5.60 7.33
CA SER A 133 7.60 5.35 7.33
C SER A 133 6.85 6.66 7.52
N TYR A 134 5.85 6.90 6.68
CA TYR A 134 5.02 8.09 6.72
C TYR A 134 3.54 7.74 6.65
N GLU A 135 2.82 7.93 7.74
CA GLU A 135 1.37 7.85 7.76
C GLU A 135 0.77 9.19 7.30
N MET A 136 -0.15 9.15 6.34
CA MET A 136 -0.75 10.33 5.72
C MET A 136 -2.27 10.18 5.60
N THR A 137 -2.97 11.31 5.58
CA THR A 137 -4.42 11.36 5.29
C THR A 137 -4.60 11.79 3.83
N ILE A 138 -4.96 10.84 2.99
CA ILE A 138 -5.02 10.99 1.53
C ILE A 138 -6.46 10.87 1.10
N ARG A 139 -6.98 11.89 0.42
CA ARG A 139 -8.29 11.81 -0.23
C ARG A 139 -8.12 11.29 -1.65
N VAL A 140 -8.85 10.23 -1.96
CA VAL A 140 -8.89 9.59 -3.28
C VAL A 140 -10.17 10.02 -3.99
N LEU A 141 -10.02 10.54 -5.22
CA LEU A 141 -11.12 10.97 -6.07
C LEU A 141 -11.77 9.74 -6.76
N ARG A 142 -12.38 8.86 -5.96
CA ARG A 142 -12.86 7.54 -6.38
C ARG A 142 -13.84 7.61 -7.57
N SER A 143 -14.76 8.57 -7.59
CA SER A 143 -15.70 8.76 -8.71
C SER A 143 -15.00 9.04 -10.03
N GLN A 144 -13.99 9.93 -10.01
CA GLN A 144 -13.20 10.30 -11.19
C GLN A 144 -12.29 9.16 -11.64
N LEU A 145 -11.71 8.42 -10.67
CA LEU A 145 -10.92 7.24 -10.95
C LEU A 145 -11.76 6.12 -11.59
N LYS A 146 -12.99 5.89 -11.09
CA LYS A 146 -13.95 4.96 -11.70
C LYS A 146 -14.27 5.37 -13.14
N ALA A 147 -14.53 6.65 -13.39
CA ALA A 147 -14.80 7.17 -14.72
C ALA A 147 -13.61 6.96 -15.67
N ARG A 148 -12.38 7.19 -15.19
CA ARG A 148 -11.15 6.93 -15.95
C ARG A 148 -11.01 5.46 -16.32
N LEU A 149 -11.14 4.53 -15.37
CA LEU A 149 -11.02 3.10 -15.63
C LEU A 149 -12.10 2.59 -16.60
N LYS A 150 -13.30 3.18 -16.58
CA LYS A 150 -14.33 2.91 -17.60
C LYS A 150 -13.96 3.44 -18.98
N ALA A 151 -13.42 4.66 -19.05
CA ALA A 151 -13.00 5.27 -20.32
C ALA A 151 -11.88 4.46 -20.99
N ASP A 152 -10.99 3.90 -20.18
CA ASP A 152 -9.85 3.10 -20.64
C ASP A 152 -10.21 1.61 -20.82
N ASN A 153 -11.48 1.24 -20.67
CA ASN A 153 -12.00 -0.12 -20.79
C ASN A 153 -11.32 -1.15 -19.84
N VAL A 154 -10.88 -0.70 -18.67
CA VAL A 154 -10.34 -1.55 -17.61
C VAL A 154 -11.47 -2.19 -16.78
N ILE A 155 -12.60 -1.50 -16.66
CA ILE A 155 -13.81 -2.00 -15.99
C ILE A 155 -15.04 -1.72 -16.85
N ASP A 156 -16.07 -2.55 -16.69
CA ASP A 156 -17.29 -2.45 -17.48
C ASP A 156 -18.08 -1.16 -17.20
N LYS A 157 -18.78 -0.69 -18.24
CA LYS A 157 -19.59 0.53 -18.18
C LYS A 157 -20.83 0.36 -17.30
N ASP A 158 -21.30 -0.87 -17.10
CA ASP A 158 -22.66 -1.19 -16.61
C ASP A 158 -22.73 -1.72 -15.17
N HIS A 159 -21.85 -1.28 -14.28
CA HIS A 159 -22.08 -1.45 -12.84
C HIS A 159 -23.04 -0.36 -12.32
N LEU A 160 -24.32 -0.53 -12.63
CA LEU A 160 -25.48 0.02 -11.91
C LEU A 160 -25.92 -0.97 -10.83
#